data_AF-A0A9R0SZ62-F1
#
_entry.id   AF-A0A9R0SZ62-F1
#
_cell.length_a   1.000
_cell.length_b   1.000
_cell.length_c   1.000
_cell.angle_alpha   90.00
_cell.angle_beta   90.00
_cell.angle_gamma   90.00
#
_symmetry.space_group_name_H-M   'P 1'
#
loop_
_entity.id
_entity.type
_entity.pdbx_description
1 polymer ?
#
loop_
_entity_poly.entity_id
_entity_poly.type
_entity_poly.pdbx_seq_one_letter_code
_entity_poly.pdbx_strand_id
1 'polypeptide(L)'
;MIRSCSLRRPPSLSASFSPCSGWSKWRMGTKDAAALLAMLCSLLLLSLSCGCLAAESEGAQTALLEVDTSWKAARKIPQTLFGLFFEEINHAGAGGLWAELVSNRGFEAGGPYTPSNIDPWSIIGDESSIYVKTERASCFSRNIIALRMEVLCAKCPAGGVGIYNPGFWGMNIEEGKSYNLVMYIRSLESVELTASLTCSDGLQNIAAAVIVDTNVSDWRKIEMQLLAKGTCRTSRLELTTSKRGVIWIDQVSLIPSETYKGHGFRKELIHMLMDLKPRFLRFPGGTFVEGKLLRNAFRWRETIGPWEERPGHYGDVWNYWTDDGLGYYELLQLAEDLGAEPIWVFNAGISRNDQVDTTALAPFVKDVLDSLEFARGSAKSTWGSVRAAMGHPEQFPLKYVAVGNEDCDNTKPFYQGHYLKFYNAIREAYPDIQIISNCDGSSEPLDHPVDLYDFHIYTNANDLFLKKDKFSRTSRTGPKVFVSEYAVTDEGDAGKGSLLASLAEAAFLIGLEVISSTWHVMLHSS
;
A
#
# COMPACT_ATOMS: atom_id res chain seq x y z
N MET A 1 -19.82 -11.84 9.23
CA MET A 1 -19.59 -13.07 10.02
C MET A 1 -18.55 -13.92 9.30
N ILE A 2 -17.27 -13.74 9.62
CA ILE A 2 -16.20 -14.66 9.22
C ILE A 2 -15.43 -14.98 10.49
N ARG A 3 -15.35 -16.29 10.78
CA ARG A 3 -14.84 -16.86 12.01
C ARG A 3 -13.31 -16.85 12.03
N SER A 4 -12.77 -16.47 13.18
CA SER A 4 -11.38 -16.60 13.58
C SER A 4 -10.86 -18.05 13.46
N CYS A 5 -9.71 -18.25 12.82
CA CYS A 5 -8.94 -19.48 12.93
C CYS A 5 -8.07 -19.42 14.20
N SER A 6 -8.44 -20.20 15.23
CA SER A 6 -7.57 -20.45 16.38
C SER A 6 -6.73 -21.70 16.15
N LEU A 7 -5.42 -21.58 16.32
CA LEU A 7 -4.47 -22.69 16.44
C LEU A 7 -4.89 -23.66 17.56
N ARG A 8 -5.03 -24.96 17.24
CA ARG A 8 -5.01 -26.05 18.23
C ARG A 8 -4.07 -27.17 17.78
N ARG A 9 -3.24 -27.63 18.74
CA ARG A 9 -2.31 -28.76 18.64
C ARG A 9 -3.03 -30.07 18.28
N PRO A 10 -2.38 -31.01 17.58
CA PRO A 10 -2.98 -32.29 17.23
C PRO A 10 -3.04 -33.26 18.43
N PRO A 11 -4.08 -34.10 18.54
CA PRO A 11 -4.16 -35.16 19.54
C PRO A 11 -3.48 -36.46 19.06
N SER A 12 -2.86 -37.14 20.02
CA SER A 12 -2.30 -38.50 19.93
C SER A 12 -3.40 -39.55 19.74
N LEU A 13 -3.29 -40.38 18.70
CA LEU A 13 -4.14 -41.55 18.49
C LEU A 13 -3.36 -42.84 18.77
N SER A 14 -3.70 -43.48 19.89
CA SER A 14 -3.37 -44.86 20.22
C SER A 14 -4.40 -45.79 19.56
N ALA A 15 -3.97 -46.71 18.71
CA ALA A 15 -4.81 -47.78 18.17
C ALA A 15 -4.23 -49.15 18.58
N SER A 16 -5.03 -49.90 19.33
CA SER A 16 -4.82 -51.28 19.75
C SER A 16 -5.02 -52.25 18.59
N PHE A 17 -4.06 -53.16 18.37
CA PHE A 17 -4.17 -54.29 17.45
C PHE A 17 -4.15 -55.62 18.21
N SER A 18 -5.17 -56.45 18.00
CA SER A 18 -5.27 -57.83 18.47
C SER A 18 -4.41 -58.78 17.60
N PRO A 19 -3.80 -59.84 18.15
CA PRO A 19 -2.94 -60.74 17.38
C PRO A 19 -3.73 -61.92 16.78
N CYS A 20 -3.61 -62.13 15.47
CA CYS A 20 -3.99 -63.39 14.81
C CYS A 20 -2.73 -64.21 14.52
N SER A 21 -2.70 -65.41 15.08
CA SER A 21 -1.68 -66.44 14.95
C SER A 21 -1.72 -67.14 13.58
N GLY A 22 -0.57 -67.24 12.91
CA GLY A 22 -0.41 -68.09 11.73
C GLY A 22 0.97 -67.96 11.09
N TRP A 23 1.98 -68.66 11.62
CA TRP A 23 3.30 -68.76 10.99
C TRP A 23 3.50 -70.19 10.45
N SER A 24 3.48 -70.32 9.12
CA SER A 24 3.97 -71.51 8.42
C SER A 24 5.46 -71.32 8.09
N LYS A 25 6.29 -72.26 8.54
CA LYS A 25 7.73 -72.30 8.23
C LYS A 25 7.92 -72.72 6.76
N TRP A 26 8.40 -71.82 5.91
CA TRP A 26 8.96 -72.18 4.61
C TRP A 26 10.47 -72.42 4.76
N ARG A 27 10.93 -73.64 4.44
CA ARG A 27 12.35 -73.95 4.25
C ARG A 27 12.71 -73.64 2.79
N MET A 28 13.55 -72.63 2.56
CA MET A 28 14.17 -72.38 1.25
C MET A 28 15.23 -73.46 0.96
N GLY A 29 15.20 -74.01 -0.25
CA GLY A 29 16.21 -74.95 -0.74
C GLY A 29 17.51 -74.23 -1.09
N THR A 30 18.64 -74.93 -0.97
CA THR A 30 20.00 -74.41 -1.18
C THR A 30 20.25 -73.84 -2.59
N LYS A 31 19.40 -74.16 -3.58
CA LYS A 31 19.47 -73.59 -4.94
C LYS A 31 18.89 -72.16 -5.03
N ASP A 32 17.88 -71.85 -4.23
CA ASP A 32 17.22 -70.54 -4.24
C ASP A 32 18.05 -69.46 -3.53
N ALA A 33 18.80 -69.86 -2.50
CA ALA A 33 19.72 -68.98 -1.80
C ALA A 33 20.90 -68.53 -2.69
N ALA A 34 21.40 -69.41 -3.56
CA ALA A 34 22.49 -69.08 -4.48
C ALA A 34 22.05 -68.11 -5.59
N ALA A 35 20.81 -68.26 -6.10
CA ALA A 35 20.24 -67.35 -7.09
C ALA A 35 19.99 -65.95 -6.51
N LEU A 36 19.51 -65.87 -5.25
CA LEU A 36 19.35 -64.61 -4.52
C LEU A 36 20.68 -63.91 -4.24
N LEU A 37 21.72 -64.67 -3.86
CA LEU A 37 23.06 -64.11 -3.65
C LEU A 37 23.67 -63.58 -4.96
N ALA A 38 23.48 -64.29 -6.08
CA ALA A 38 23.92 -63.85 -7.39
C ALA A 38 23.18 -62.59 -7.88
N MET A 39 21.88 -62.48 -7.63
CA MET A 39 21.10 -61.27 -7.91
C MET A 39 21.55 -60.09 -7.05
N LEU A 40 21.80 -60.31 -5.75
CA LEU A 40 22.30 -59.29 -4.83
C LEU A 40 23.70 -58.81 -5.22
N CYS A 41 24.61 -59.71 -5.58
CA CYS A 41 25.94 -59.35 -6.08
C CYS A 41 25.88 -58.59 -7.42
N SER A 42 24.96 -58.96 -8.31
CA SER A 42 24.75 -58.27 -9.58
C SER A 42 24.19 -56.86 -9.37
N LEU A 43 23.24 -56.69 -8.45
CA LEU A 43 22.69 -55.37 -8.05
C LEU A 43 23.73 -54.50 -7.34
N LEU A 44 24.62 -55.09 -6.53
CA LEU A 44 25.75 -54.39 -5.90
C LEU A 44 26.81 -53.97 -6.93
N LEU A 45 27.11 -54.80 -7.92
CA LEU A 45 28.03 -54.44 -9.01
C LEU A 45 27.44 -53.38 -9.95
N LEU A 46 26.12 -53.39 -10.18
CA LEU A 46 25.40 -52.32 -10.88
C LEU A 46 25.36 -51.01 -10.07
N SER A 47 25.24 -51.06 -8.74
CA SER A 47 25.27 -49.84 -7.92
C SER A 47 26.69 -49.27 -7.77
N LEU A 48 27.72 -50.11 -7.72
CA LEU A 48 29.13 -49.70 -7.71
C LEU A 48 29.62 -49.17 -9.08
N SER A 49 29.09 -49.68 -10.20
CA SER A 49 29.39 -49.13 -11.53
C SER A 49 28.59 -47.86 -11.84
N CYS A 50 27.38 -47.70 -11.27
CA CYS A 50 26.61 -46.45 -11.37
C CYS A 50 27.16 -45.35 -10.43
N GLY A 51 27.81 -45.73 -9.32
CA GLY A 51 28.47 -44.80 -8.38
C GLY A 51 29.79 -44.19 -8.88
N CYS A 52 30.35 -44.65 -10.00
CA CYS A 52 31.60 -44.12 -10.58
C CYS A 52 31.41 -43.21 -11.81
N LEU A 53 30.15 -42.89 -12.18
CA LEU A 53 29.85 -41.96 -13.30
C LEU A 53 29.23 -40.63 -12.87
N ALA A 54 29.00 -40.42 -11.56
CA ALA A 54 28.68 -39.11 -11.01
C ALA A 54 29.95 -38.41 -10.50
N ALA A 55 30.97 -38.32 -11.36
CA ALA A 55 31.88 -37.20 -11.27
C ALA A 55 31.12 -36.03 -11.92
N GLU A 56 30.41 -35.25 -11.11
CA GLU A 56 29.98 -33.92 -11.54
C GLU A 56 31.22 -33.16 -11.97
N SER A 57 31.44 -33.10 -13.27
CA SER A 57 32.26 -32.07 -13.88
C SER A 57 31.52 -30.76 -13.64
N GLU A 58 31.71 -30.15 -12.46
CA GLU A 58 31.66 -28.69 -12.31
C GLU A 58 32.83 -28.11 -13.12
N GLY A 59 32.80 -28.30 -14.44
CA GLY A 59 33.61 -27.53 -15.35
C GLY A 59 33.04 -26.14 -15.29
N ALA A 60 33.78 -25.20 -14.70
CA ALA A 60 33.43 -23.79 -14.74
C ALA A 60 33.10 -23.41 -16.19
N GLN A 61 31.81 -23.24 -16.50
CA GLN A 61 31.37 -22.84 -17.82
C GLN A 61 31.94 -21.44 -18.06
N THR A 62 32.96 -21.36 -18.90
CA THR A 62 33.56 -20.08 -19.26
C THR A 62 32.61 -19.41 -20.24
N ALA A 63 31.85 -18.41 -19.76
CA ALA A 63 31.06 -17.54 -20.61
C ALA A 63 31.97 -16.42 -21.14
N LEU A 64 32.04 -16.25 -22.46
CA LEU A 64 32.71 -15.12 -23.09
C LEU A 64 31.68 -13.99 -23.32
N LEU A 65 31.88 -12.85 -22.66
CA LEU A 65 31.10 -11.63 -22.89
C LEU A 65 31.95 -10.62 -23.67
N GLU A 66 31.65 -10.46 -24.95
CA GLU A 66 32.27 -9.43 -25.78
C GLU A 66 31.54 -8.09 -25.60
N VAL A 67 32.27 -7.03 -25.26
CA VAL A 67 31.72 -5.69 -25.03
C VAL A 67 32.24 -4.72 -26.10
N ASP A 68 31.33 -4.16 -26.90
CA ASP A 68 31.65 -3.10 -27.85
C ASP A 68 31.85 -1.77 -27.12
N THR A 69 33.09 -1.27 -27.14
CA THR A 69 33.46 0.01 -26.50
C THR A 69 33.47 1.19 -27.47
N SER A 70 33.00 1.00 -28.71
CA SER A 70 32.95 2.05 -29.71
C SER A 70 31.87 3.08 -29.37
N TRP A 71 32.23 4.37 -29.44
CA TRP A 71 31.27 5.45 -29.15
C TRP A 71 30.07 5.45 -30.11
N LYS A 72 30.23 4.91 -31.32
CA LYS A 72 29.18 4.83 -32.35
C LYS A 72 28.05 3.87 -31.97
N ALA A 73 28.33 2.86 -31.14
CA ALA A 73 27.35 1.93 -30.61
C ALA A 73 26.75 2.41 -29.28
N ALA A 74 27.40 3.36 -28.60
CA ALA A 74 26.93 3.91 -27.34
C ALA A 74 25.62 4.68 -27.54
N ARG A 75 24.69 4.47 -26.63
CA ARG A 75 23.42 5.19 -26.62
C ARG A 75 23.05 5.62 -25.21
N LYS A 76 22.42 6.79 -25.09
CA LYS A 76 22.10 7.37 -23.78
C LYS A 76 20.93 6.63 -23.14
N ILE A 77 21.15 6.08 -21.95
CA ILE A 77 20.10 5.50 -21.12
C ILE A 77 19.25 6.65 -20.54
N PRO A 78 17.90 6.60 -20.61
CA PRO A 78 17.02 7.59 -20.01
C PRO A 78 17.27 7.70 -18.51
N GLN A 79 17.33 8.93 -18.01
CA GLN A 79 17.45 9.16 -16.56
C GLN A 79 16.19 8.76 -15.80
N THR A 80 15.09 8.46 -16.48
CA THR A 80 13.82 8.01 -15.91
C THR A 80 13.67 6.49 -15.99
N LEU A 81 14.75 5.74 -16.25
CA LEU A 81 14.64 4.31 -16.50
C LEU A 81 14.03 3.54 -15.33
N PHE A 82 14.42 3.82 -14.09
CA PHE A 82 13.92 3.12 -12.90
C PHE A 82 13.21 4.07 -11.95
N GLY A 83 12.06 3.66 -11.42
CA GLY A 83 11.26 4.44 -10.49
C GLY A 83 10.36 3.59 -9.60
N LEU A 84 9.51 4.28 -8.86
CA LEU A 84 8.53 3.70 -7.95
C LEU A 84 7.13 3.85 -8.52
N PHE A 85 6.26 2.92 -8.16
CA PHE A 85 4.83 3.04 -8.21
C PHE A 85 4.30 2.80 -6.80
N PHE A 86 3.26 3.55 -6.51
CA PHE A 86 2.60 3.55 -5.23
C PHE A 86 1.10 3.58 -5.46
N GLU A 87 0.42 2.59 -4.87
CA GLU A 87 -1.00 2.63 -4.59
C GLU A 87 -1.24 2.31 -3.12
N GLU A 88 -2.40 2.70 -2.60
CA GLU A 88 -2.82 2.31 -1.26
C GLU A 88 -3.32 0.85 -1.29
N ILE A 89 -2.35 -0.07 -1.22
CA ILE A 89 -2.50 -1.53 -1.11
C ILE A 89 -1.72 -2.01 0.11
N ASN A 90 -2.18 -3.07 0.79
CA ASN A 90 -1.46 -3.70 1.90
C ASN A 90 -1.08 -2.74 3.05
N HIS A 91 -1.83 -1.65 3.25
CA HIS A 91 -1.49 -0.58 4.18
C HIS A 91 -0.14 0.10 3.86
N ALA A 92 0.20 0.25 2.56
CA ALA A 92 1.45 0.86 2.11
C ALA A 92 1.54 2.35 2.46
N GLY A 93 0.41 3.07 2.48
CA GLY A 93 0.35 4.46 2.95
C GLY A 93 -0.09 4.51 4.41
N ALA A 94 -1.40 4.36 4.64
CA ALA A 94 -2.00 4.30 5.97
C ALA A 94 -1.59 3.03 6.71
N GLY A 95 -0.69 3.17 7.69
CA GLY A 95 -0.07 2.07 8.42
C GLY A 95 1.34 1.70 7.94
N GLY A 96 1.74 2.24 6.79
CA GLY A 96 3.04 2.06 6.16
C GLY A 96 3.82 3.37 6.13
N LEU A 97 4.00 3.97 4.94
CA LEU A 97 4.80 5.17 4.72
C LEU A 97 4.33 6.37 5.55
N TRP A 98 3.02 6.51 5.75
CA TRP A 98 2.45 7.59 6.54
C TRP A 98 2.63 7.32 8.05
N ALA A 99 3.07 8.33 8.80
CA ALA A 99 3.47 8.17 10.19
C ALA A 99 2.30 8.17 11.20
N GLU A 100 1.06 8.34 10.74
CA GLU A 100 -0.13 8.14 11.59
C GLU A 100 -0.11 6.74 12.21
N LEU A 101 -0.29 6.70 13.53
CA LEU A 101 -0.32 5.46 14.30
C LEU A 101 -1.75 5.01 14.57
N VAL A 102 -2.72 5.92 14.60
CA VAL A 102 -4.13 5.61 14.87
C VAL A 102 -4.83 5.16 13.59
N SER A 103 -5.40 3.95 13.62
CA SER A 103 -6.27 3.48 12.55
C SER A 103 -7.72 3.87 12.83
N ASN A 104 -8.48 4.21 11.78
CA ASN A 104 -9.86 4.72 11.91
C ASN A 104 -9.96 5.92 12.88
N ARG A 105 -9.12 6.93 12.67
CA ARG A 105 -8.99 8.11 13.55
C ARG A 105 -10.23 8.99 13.67
N GLY A 106 -11.04 9.06 12.61
CA GLY A 106 -12.26 9.87 12.54
C GLY A 106 -13.56 9.06 12.68
N PHE A 107 -13.48 7.74 12.92
CA PHE A 107 -14.65 6.85 13.03
C PHE A 107 -15.52 6.75 11.76
N GLU A 108 -14.99 7.19 10.61
CA GLU A 108 -15.69 7.19 9.31
C GLU A 108 -15.64 5.82 8.60
N ALA A 109 -14.88 4.84 9.11
CA ALA A 109 -14.69 3.55 8.44
C ALA A 109 -15.97 2.72 8.18
N GLY A 110 -17.08 3.02 8.87
CA GLY A 110 -18.40 2.42 8.61
C GLY A 110 -19.22 3.19 7.55
N GLY A 111 -18.66 4.24 6.96
CA GLY A 111 -19.37 5.19 6.13
C GLY A 111 -20.30 6.09 6.95
N PRO A 112 -21.24 6.79 6.30
CA PRO A 112 -22.04 7.84 6.95
C PRO A 112 -23.14 7.28 7.88
N TYR A 113 -23.29 5.97 8.01
CA TYR A 113 -24.36 5.35 8.78
C TYR A 113 -24.01 5.34 10.28
N THR A 114 -25.04 5.46 11.15
CA THR A 114 -24.87 5.35 12.60
C THR A 114 -25.67 4.17 13.16
N PRO A 115 -25.07 3.32 14.03
CA PRO A 115 -23.66 3.37 14.42
C PRO A 115 -22.74 3.02 13.24
N SER A 116 -21.65 3.78 13.11
CA SER A 116 -20.53 3.52 12.23
C SER A 116 -19.63 2.46 12.85
N ASN A 117 -18.72 1.93 12.05
CA ASN A 117 -17.72 0.98 12.49
C ASN A 117 -16.65 1.69 13.32
N ILE A 118 -16.40 1.21 14.54
CA ILE A 118 -15.30 1.68 15.37
C ILE A 118 -14.04 0.81 15.23
N ASP A 119 -14.06 -0.32 14.53
CA ASP A 119 -12.86 -1.14 14.32
C ASP A 119 -11.69 -0.30 13.77
N PRO A 120 -10.45 -0.44 14.29
CA PRO A 120 -9.99 -1.43 15.29
C PRO A 120 -10.09 -0.96 16.75
N TRP A 121 -10.81 0.13 17.04
CA TRP A 121 -11.04 0.57 18.41
C TRP A 121 -11.81 -0.50 19.21
N SER A 122 -11.45 -0.63 20.49
CA SER A 122 -12.02 -1.61 21.40
C SER A 122 -12.30 -0.97 22.76
N ILE A 123 -13.26 -1.52 23.50
CA ILE A 123 -13.70 -0.98 24.79
C ILE A 123 -12.82 -1.51 25.93
N ILE A 124 -12.43 -0.62 26.84
CA ILE A 124 -11.85 -0.95 28.15
C ILE A 124 -12.96 -0.85 29.20
N GLY A 125 -13.38 -1.97 29.76
CA GLY A 125 -14.52 -2.08 30.67
C GLY A 125 -15.57 -3.05 30.15
N ASP A 126 -16.72 -3.04 30.78
CA ASP A 126 -17.88 -3.89 30.45
C ASP A 126 -19.16 -3.06 30.36
N GLU A 127 -20.26 -3.70 29.94
CA GLU A 127 -21.56 -3.04 29.78
C GLU A 127 -22.13 -2.44 31.08
N SER A 128 -21.61 -2.86 32.25
CA SER A 128 -22.01 -2.30 33.55
C SER A 128 -21.30 -0.98 33.87
N SER A 129 -20.19 -0.70 33.19
CA SER A 129 -19.27 0.39 33.51
C SER A 129 -19.12 1.42 32.40
N ILE A 130 -19.37 1.05 31.14
CA ILE A 130 -19.23 1.94 29.99
C ILE A 130 -20.16 1.52 28.84
N TYR A 131 -20.68 2.52 28.13
CA TYR A 131 -21.42 2.35 26.88
C TYR A 131 -20.80 3.22 25.78
N VAL A 132 -20.41 2.59 24.66
CA VAL A 132 -19.77 3.26 23.52
C VAL A 132 -20.62 3.07 22.27
N LYS A 133 -20.84 4.17 21.53
CA LYS A 133 -21.47 4.17 20.21
C LYS A 133 -20.95 5.35 19.40
N THR A 134 -21.22 5.38 18.10
CA THR A 134 -20.96 6.57 17.28
C THR A 134 -22.24 7.36 16.98
N GLU A 135 -22.13 8.67 16.81
CA GLU A 135 -23.24 9.56 16.47
C GLU A 135 -22.82 10.57 15.40
N ARG A 136 -23.78 11.14 14.67
CA ARG A 136 -23.56 12.27 13.76
C ARG A 136 -23.46 13.58 14.53
N ALA A 137 -22.39 13.71 15.31
CA ALA A 137 -22.21 14.79 16.27
C ALA A 137 -20.93 15.62 16.05
N SER A 138 -20.09 15.24 15.08
CA SER A 138 -18.83 15.92 14.82
C SER A 138 -19.01 17.41 14.53
N CYS A 139 -17.96 18.19 14.83
CA CYS A 139 -17.84 19.59 14.41
C CYS A 139 -17.48 19.75 12.93
N PHE A 140 -17.04 18.68 12.25
CA PHE A 140 -16.65 18.73 10.85
C PHE A 140 -17.82 18.34 9.94
N SER A 141 -18.11 19.18 8.94
CA SER A 141 -19.25 18.97 8.06
C SER A 141 -19.04 17.81 7.06
N ARG A 142 -17.78 17.48 6.78
CA ARG A 142 -17.37 16.40 5.87
C ARG A 142 -17.05 15.08 6.60
N ASN A 143 -16.69 15.18 7.88
CA ASN A 143 -16.44 14.07 8.80
C ASN A 143 -17.47 14.15 9.90
N ILE A 144 -18.65 13.59 9.68
CA ILE A 144 -19.81 13.86 10.53
C ILE A 144 -19.89 12.94 11.75
N ILE A 145 -19.12 11.86 11.77
CA ILE A 145 -19.19 10.83 12.79
C ILE A 145 -18.27 11.18 13.95
N ALA A 146 -18.77 11.01 15.17
CA ALA A 146 -17.98 11.10 16.39
C ALA A 146 -18.29 9.91 17.30
N LEU A 147 -17.31 9.47 18.08
CA LEU A 147 -17.49 8.44 19.10
C LEU A 147 -18.07 9.08 20.36
N ARG A 148 -19.20 8.56 20.85
CA ARG A 148 -19.81 8.91 22.14
C ARG A 148 -19.49 7.81 23.15
N MET A 149 -18.78 8.20 24.20
CA MET A 149 -18.44 7.38 25.35
C MET A 149 -19.25 7.82 26.56
N GLU A 150 -20.05 6.92 27.13
CA GLU A 150 -20.83 7.15 28.35
C GLU A 150 -20.33 6.26 29.48
N VAL A 151 -19.79 6.88 30.51
CA VAL A 151 -19.21 6.18 31.68
C VAL A 151 -20.32 5.96 32.70
N LEU A 152 -20.60 4.69 33.00
CA LEU A 152 -21.73 4.25 33.82
C LEU A 152 -21.32 3.83 35.23
N CYS A 153 -20.03 3.65 35.52
CA CYS A 153 -19.55 3.30 36.85
C CYS A 153 -19.52 4.51 37.79
N ALA A 154 -19.99 4.34 39.04
CA ALA A 154 -19.77 5.33 40.10
C ALA A 154 -18.41 5.15 40.79
N LYS A 155 -17.94 3.90 40.84
CA LYS A 155 -16.59 3.50 41.27
C LYS A 155 -16.03 2.64 40.16
N CYS A 156 -15.29 3.26 39.24
CA CYS A 156 -14.70 2.54 38.13
C CYS A 156 -13.53 1.66 38.61
N PRO A 157 -13.19 0.59 37.87
CA PRO A 157 -12.00 -0.21 38.14
C PRO A 157 -10.71 0.63 38.19
N ALA A 158 -9.66 0.09 38.82
CA ALA A 158 -8.35 0.73 38.78
C ALA A 158 -7.86 0.87 37.33
N GLY A 159 -7.37 2.06 36.96
CA GLY A 159 -7.03 2.41 35.57
C GLY A 159 -8.18 3.03 34.76
N GLY A 160 -9.41 3.02 35.31
CA GLY A 160 -10.59 3.59 34.66
C GLY A 160 -11.22 2.68 33.60
N VAL A 161 -12.18 3.23 32.87
CA VAL A 161 -12.82 2.62 31.69
C VAL A 161 -12.68 3.54 30.50
N GLY A 162 -12.81 3.02 29.28
CA GLY A 162 -12.62 3.83 28.09
C GLY A 162 -12.55 3.03 26.80
N ILE A 163 -11.68 3.48 25.90
CA ILE A 163 -11.42 2.82 24.62
C ILE A 163 -9.92 2.74 24.36
N TYR A 164 -9.51 1.83 23.49
CA TYR A 164 -8.15 1.77 22.97
C TYR A 164 -8.11 1.55 21.45
N ASN A 165 -7.04 2.02 20.82
CA ASN A 165 -6.70 1.76 19.43
C ASN A 165 -5.36 1.02 19.35
N PRO A 166 -5.31 -0.17 18.74
CA PRO A 166 -4.05 -0.92 18.57
C PRO A 166 -3.18 -0.38 17.43
N GLY A 167 -3.64 0.65 16.70
CA GLY A 167 -3.02 1.11 15.47
C GLY A 167 -3.09 0.06 14.37
N PHE A 168 -2.04 -0.01 13.57
CA PHE A 168 -1.91 -0.97 12.48
C PHE A 168 -1.16 -2.22 12.98
N TRP A 169 -1.90 -3.10 13.68
CA TRP A 169 -1.37 -4.31 14.35
C TRP A 169 -0.29 -4.07 15.42
N GLY A 170 -0.32 -2.88 16.02
CA GLY A 170 0.62 -2.42 17.04
C GLY A 170 1.24 -1.08 16.68
N MET A 171 1.63 -0.32 17.70
CA MET A 171 2.39 0.92 17.57
C MET A 171 3.82 0.67 18.04
N ASN A 172 4.82 1.01 17.22
CA ASN A 172 6.21 0.96 17.64
C ASN A 172 6.56 2.21 18.45
N ILE A 173 6.51 2.10 19.77
CA ILE A 173 6.85 3.17 20.70
C ILE A 173 8.26 2.95 21.25
N GLU A 174 9.10 3.97 21.20
CA GLU A 174 10.50 3.90 21.60
C GLU A 174 10.80 4.86 22.75
N GLU A 175 11.56 4.39 23.73
CA GLU A 175 11.97 5.17 24.90
C GLU A 175 12.68 6.46 24.50
N GLY A 176 12.32 7.55 25.17
CA GLY A 176 12.90 8.88 24.92
C GLY A 176 12.31 9.63 23.73
N LYS A 177 11.50 8.98 22.88
CA LYS A 177 10.78 9.66 21.79
C LYS A 177 9.47 10.27 22.29
N SER A 178 9.06 11.35 21.63
CA SER A 178 7.77 12.00 21.84
C SER A 178 6.80 11.69 20.70
N TYR A 179 5.52 11.63 21.05
CA TYR A 179 4.42 11.37 20.13
C TYR A 179 3.36 12.46 20.31
N ASN A 180 3.00 13.13 19.23
CA ASN A 180 2.03 14.22 19.22
C ASN A 180 0.63 13.63 19.13
N LEU A 181 -0.15 13.76 20.20
CA LEU A 181 -1.57 13.41 20.24
C LEU A 181 -2.39 14.65 19.95
N VAL A 182 -3.28 14.54 18.96
CA VAL A 182 -4.31 15.51 18.64
C VAL A 182 -5.66 14.82 18.68
N MET A 183 -6.66 15.43 19.32
CA MET A 183 -8.04 14.98 19.23
C MET A 183 -9.03 16.11 19.50
N TYR A 184 -10.28 15.89 19.15
CA TYR A 184 -11.38 16.79 19.47
C TYR A 184 -12.25 16.13 20.52
N ILE A 185 -12.61 16.89 21.56
CA ILE A 185 -13.51 16.41 22.62
C ILE A 185 -14.67 17.37 22.84
N ARG A 186 -15.81 16.81 23.26
CA ARG A 186 -16.96 17.56 23.78
C ARG A 186 -17.57 16.81 24.96
N SER A 187 -18.07 17.50 25.97
CA SER A 187 -18.78 16.91 27.09
C SER A 187 -19.79 17.89 27.68
N LEU A 188 -20.82 17.38 28.36
CA LEU A 188 -21.77 18.22 29.10
C LEU A 188 -21.22 18.65 30.46
N GLU A 189 -20.18 17.99 30.94
CA GLU A 189 -19.55 18.22 32.23
C GLU A 189 -18.05 18.44 32.03
N SER A 190 -17.31 18.77 33.09
CA SER A 190 -15.86 18.81 32.99
C SER A 190 -15.29 17.43 32.70
N VAL A 191 -14.28 17.37 31.85
CA VAL A 191 -13.60 16.13 31.46
C VAL A 191 -12.36 15.92 32.32
N GLU A 192 -12.15 14.68 32.73
CA GLU A 192 -10.87 14.16 33.24
C GLU A 192 -10.59 12.87 32.48
N LEU A 193 -9.75 12.93 31.46
CA LEU A 193 -9.42 11.82 30.57
C LEU A 193 -7.91 11.58 30.63
N THR A 194 -7.48 10.32 30.69
CA THR A 194 -6.08 9.94 30.59
C THR A 194 -5.83 9.38 29.22
N ALA A 195 -4.89 9.97 28.49
CA ALA A 195 -4.35 9.39 27.26
C ALA A 195 -3.07 8.65 27.62
N SER A 196 -2.98 7.38 27.26
CA SER A 196 -1.78 6.57 27.53
C SER A 196 -1.36 5.71 26.36
N LEU A 197 -0.05 5.55 26.23
CA LEU A 197 0.55 4.48 25.44
C LEU A 197 0.86 3.33 26.39
N THR A 198 0.34 2.16 26.07
CA THR A 198 0.61 0.92 26.81
C THR A 198 1.15 -0.15 25.86
N CYS A 199 1.80 -1.19 26.38
CA CYS A 199 1.99 -2.41 25.59
C CYS A 199 0.65 -3.09 25.24
N SER A 200 0.68 -4.08 24.35
CA SER A 200 -0.50 -4.77 23.82
C SER A 200 -1.44 -5.35 24.88
N ASP A 201 -0.92 -5.68 26.07
CA ASP A 201 -1.70 -6.21 27.19
C ASP A 201 -2.38 -5.15 28.06
N GLY A 202 -2.04 -3.86 27.88
CA GLY A 202 -2.53 -2.76 28.71
C GLY A 202 -1.88 -2.63 30.09
N LEU A 203 -0.93 -3.52 30.44
CA LEU A 203 -0.37 -3.57 31.80
C LEU A 203 0.85 -2.66 31.94
N GLN A 204 1.68 -2.61 30.91
CA GLN A 204 2.87 -1.75 30.90
C GLN A 204 2.52 -0.40 30.28
N ASN A 205 2.33 0.61 31.13
CA ASN A 205 2.23 2.00 30.71
C ASN A 205 3.62 2.54 30.36
N ILE A 206 3.78 3.02 29.13
CA ILE A 206 5.05 3.57 28.63
C ILE A 206 4.99 5.09 28.44
N ALA A 207 3.80 5.68 28.30
CA ALA A 207 3.59 7.12 28.35
C ALA A 207 2.16 7.42 28.82
N ALA A 208 1.96 8.51 29.54
CA ALA A 208 0.63 8.97 29.93
C ALA A 208 0.58 10.49 30.06
N ALA A 209 -0.58 11.07 29.75
CA ALA A 209 -0.92 12.46 30.04
C ALA A 209 -2.38 12.54 30.50
N VAL A 210 -2.62 13.38 31.50
CA VAL A 210 -3.98 13.64 32.03
C VAL A 210 -4.51 14.93 31.42
N ILE A 211 -5.76 14.86 30.98
CA ILE A 211 -6.49 15.89 30.26
C ILE A 211 -7.62 16.33 31.17
N VAL A 212 -7.46 17.52 31.76
CA VAL A 212 -8.49 18.13 32.60
C VAL A 212 -8.96 19.40 31.92
N ASP A 213 -10.22 19.41 31.51
CA ASP A 213 -10.82 20.57 30.86
C ASP A 213 -12.25 20.80 31.33
N THR A 214 -12.56 22.04 31.69
CA THR A 214 -13.89 22.47 32.13
C THR A 214 -14.67 23.20 31.04
N ASN A 215 -14.03 23.54 29.91
CA ASN A 215 -14.58 24.36 28.83
C ASN A 215 -14.80 23.53 27.57
N VAL A 216 -15.53 22.42 27.72
CA VAL A 216 -15.76 21.39 26.69
C VAL A 216 -17.24 21.23 26.33
N SER A 217 -18.10 22.20 26.71
CA SER A 217 -19.51 22.22 26.30
C SER A 217 -19.67 22.29 24.77
N ASP A 218 -18.72 22.97 24.12
CA ASP A 218 -18.50 22.93 22.67
C ASP A 218 -17.26 22.10 22.33
N TRP A 219 -17.14 21.70 21.07
CA TRP A 219 -15.99 20.94 20.59
C TRP A 219 -14.68 21.69 20.83
N ARG A 220 -13.72 21.01 21.45
CA ARG A 220 -12.38 21.52 21.75
C ARG A 220 -11.31 20.64 21.14
N LYS A 221 -10.39 21.26 20.41
CA LYS A 221 -9.13 20.63 20.02
C LYS A 221 -8.23 20.51 21.24
N ILE A 222 -7.71 19.31 21.46
CA ILE A 222 -6.75 18.97 22.50
C ILE A 222 -5.46 18.54 21.80
N GLU A 223 -4.35 19.14 22.21
CA GLU A 223 -3.02 18.87 21.66
C GLU A 223 -2.04 18.63 22.81
N MET A 224 -1.30 17.53 22.75
CA MET A 224 -0.27 17.22 23.76
C MET A 224 0.81 16.30 23.20
N GLN A 225 1.91 16.22 23.94
CA GLN A 225 2.99 15.29 23.65
C GLN A 225 3.05 14.20 24.72
N LEU A 226 3.07 12.95 24.25
CA LEU A 226 3.33 11.78 25.07
C LEU A 226 4.82 11.43 24.97
N LEU A 227 5.58 11.69 26.03
CA LEU A 227 6.99 11.32 26.12
C LEU A 227 7.12 9.87 26.61
N ALA A 228 7.63 8.99 25.76
CA ALA A 228 7.82 7.58 26.08
C ALA A 228 8.94 7.37 27.11
N LYS A 229 8.62 6.62 28.16
CA LYS A 229 9.50 6.20 29.26
C LYS A 229 9.97 4.75 29.12
N GLY A 230 9.57 4.08 28.05
CA GLY A 230 9.95 2.71 27.73
C GLY A 230 9.69 2.40 26.27
N THR A 231 10.22 1.27 25.80
CA THR A 231 10.08 0.80 24.41
C THR A 231 9.12 -0.38 24.35
N CYS A 232 8.19 -0.37 23.41
CA CYS A 232 7.30 -1.49 23.14
C CYS A 232 6.82 -1.44 21.67
N ARG A 233 7.01 -2.56 20.95
CA ARG A 233 6.74 -2.65 19.50
C ARG A 233 5.28 -2.89 19.16
N THR A 234 4.51 -3.35 20.13
CA THR A 234 3.11 -3.77 19.97
C THR A 234 2.18 -2.89 20.80
N SER A 235 2.52 -1.61 20.95
CA SER A 235 1.75 -0.71 21.80
C SER A 235 0.37 -0.37 21.24
N ARG A 236 -0.46 0.20 22.11
CA ARG A 236 -1.78 0.75 21.79
C ARG A 236 -1.96 2.11 22.47
N LEU A 237 -2.79 2.95 21.89
CA LEU A 237 -3.27 4.19 22.51
C LEU A 237 -4.53 3.88 23.30
N GLU A 238 -4.58 4.26 24.58
CA GLU A 238 -5.76 4.17 25.44
C GLU A 238 -6.25 5.56 25.82
N LEU A 239 -7.56 5.73 25.83
CA LEU A 239 -8.26 6.92 26.33
C LEU A 239 -9.20 6.47 27.44
N THR A 240 -8.83 6.68 28.70
CA THR A 240 -9.58 6.16 29.87
C THR A 240 -9.96 7.25 30.87
N THR A 241 -11.02 7.02 31.62
CA THR A 241 -11.46 7.89 32.69
C THR A 241 -12.10 7.10 33.83
N SER A 242 -12.04 7.64 35.04
CA SER A 242 -12.80 7.15 36.20
C SER A 242 -13.98 8.06 36.55
N LYS A 243 -14.18 9.13 35.78
CA LYS A 243 -15.23 10.10 36.01
C LYS A 243 -16.48 9.71 35.23
N ARG A 244 -17.59 9.53 35.96
CA ARG A 244 -18.91 9.36 35.36
C ARG A 244 -19.24 10.59 34.50
N GLY A 245 -19.81 10.35 33.31
CA GLY A 245 -20.20 11.41 32.40
C GLY A 245 -20.29 10.92 30.95
N VAL A 246 -20.58 11.85 30.04
CA VAL A 246 -20.63 11.60 28.59
C VAL A 246 -19.55 12.42 27.91
N ILE A 247 -18.72 11.76 27.11
CA ILE A 247 -17.63 12.38 26.34
C ILE A 247 -17.81 11.99 24.87
N TRP A 248 -17.88 12.98 23.99
CA TRP A 248 -17.71 12.77 22.57
C TRP A 248 -16.24 12.99 22.22
N ILE A 249 -15.70 12.12 21.37
CA ILE A 249 -14.31 12.10 20.91
C ILE A 249 -14.35 12.01 19.38
N ASP A 250 -13.51 12.80 18.72
CA ASP A 250 -13.39 12.80 17.26
C ASP A 250 -11.97 13.15 16.80
N GLN A 251 -11.63 12.77 15.57
CA GLN A 251 -10.37 13.06 14.87
C GLN A 251 -9.14 12.81 15.76
N VAL A 252 -8.95 11.56 16.20
CA VAL A 252 -7.84 11.18 17.10
C VAL A 252 -6.59 10.81 16.29
N SER A 253 -5.59 11.67 16.27
CA SER A 253 -4.32 11.42 15.57
C SER A 253 -3.17 11.27 16.57
N LEU A 254 -2.29 10.30 16.31
CA LEU A 254 -1.04 10.13 17.04
C LEU A 254 0.11 9.96 16.06
N ILE A 255 0.94 10.99 15.91
CA ILE A 255 2.08 10.98 15.00
C ILE A 255 3.37 11.13 15.82
N PRO A 256 4.44 10.36 15.56
CA PRO A 256 5.75 10.61 16.16
C PRO A 256 6.17 12.07 15.96
N SER A 257 6.66 12.75 17.00
CA SER A 257 7.08 14.16 16.87
C SER A 257 8.19 14.35 15.84
N GLU A 258 8.92 13.27 15.54
CA GLU A 258 9.99 13.21 14.56
C GLU A 258 9.58 12.39 13.32
N THR A 259 9.05 13.06 12.30
CA THR A 259 8.84 12.48 10.96
C THR A 259 9.94 12.90 10.00
N TYR A 260 10.02 12.29 8.81
CA TYR A 260 10.98 12.70 7.78
C TYR A 260 10.74 14.16 7.39
N LYS A 261 11.72 15.04 7.64
CA LYS A 261 11.66 16.50 7.45
C LYS A 261 10.47 17.24 8.11
N GLY A 262 9.69 16.57 8.96
CA GLY A 262 8.41 17.12 9.44
C GLY A 262 7.25 16.96 8.45
N HIS A 263 7.44 16.24 7.34
CA HIS A 263 6.45 16.06 6.26
C HIS A 263 5.45 14.91 6.53
N GLY A 264 5.51 14.25 7.69
CA GLY A 264 4.52 13.23 8.07
C GLY A 264 4.88 11.80 7.66
N PHE A 265 6.04 11.56 7.03
CA PHE A 265 6.47 10.22 6.66
C PHE A 265 7.33 9.52 7.72
N ARG A 266 7.27 8.19 7.75
CA ARG A 266 8.16 7.36 8.57
C ARG A 266 9.59 7.38 8.02
N LYS A 267 10.54 7.77 8.87
CA LYS A 267 11.93 8.04 8.46
C LYS A 267 12.61 6.80 7.87
N GLU A 268 12.42 5.64 8.49
CA GLU A 268 13.03 4.39 8.09
C GLU A 268 12.57 3.93 6.70
N LEU A 269 11.27 4.03 6.41
CA LEU A 269 10.72 3.59 5.13
C LEU A 269 11.12 4.55 4.01
N ILE A 270 11.11 5.86 4.26
CA ILE A 270 11.57 6.84 3.27
C ILE A 270 13.04 6.63 2.92
N HIS A 271 13.91 6.36 3.89
CA HIS A 271 15.32 6.08 3.59
C HIS A 271 15.47 4.80 2.74
N MET A 272 14.69 3.75 3.00
CA MET A 272 14.68 2.56 2.14
C MET A 272 14.26 2.88 0.70
N LEU A 273 13.24 3.74 0.51
CA LEU A 273 12.84 4.19 -0.82
C LEU A 273 13.93 5.04 -1.49
N MET A 274 14.62 5.90 -0.74
CA MET A 274 15.73 6.71 -1.25
C MET A 274 16.93 5.86 -1.69
N ASP A 275 17.20 4.76 -0.99
CA ASP A 275 18.30 3.85 -1.32
C ASP A 275 18.09 3.13 -2.66
N LEU A 276 16.84 3.00 -3.11
CA LEU A 276 16.49 2.53 -4.47
C LEU A 276 16.85 3.57 -5.57
N LYS A 277 17.11 4.82 -5.18
CA LYS A 277 17.43 5.96 -6.07
C LYS A 277 16.42 6.13 -7.21
N PRO A 278 15.12 6.18 -6.91
CA PRO A 278 14.10 6.23 -7.94
C PRO A 278 14.16 7.55 -8.70
N ARG A 279 13.80 7.49 -9.98
CA ARG A 279 13.84 8.64 -10.88
C ARG A 279 12.46 9.19 -11.20
N PHE A 280 11.43 8.40 -10.93
CA PHE A 280 10.04 8.82 -10.97
C PHE A 280 9.24 8.13 -9.85
N LEU A 281 8.07 8.67 -9.54
CA LEU A 281 7.05 8.08 -8.67
C LEU A 281 5.70 8.13 -9.37
N ARG A 282 5.13 6.99 -9.74
CA ARG A 282 3.75 6.84 -10.23
C ARG A 282 2.80 6.69 -9.05
N PHE A 283 1.85 7.61 -8.93
CA PHE A 283 0.90 7.62 -7.81
C PHE A 283 -0.43 8.24 -8.23
N PRO A 284 -1.52 8.00 -7.48
CA PRO A 284 -1.68 7.06 -6.38
C PRO A 284 -2.17 5.71 -6.95
N GLY A 285 -1.55 5.29 -8.05
CA GLY A 285 -2.15 4.56 -9.17
C GLY A 285 -2.75 3.19 -8.89
N GLY A 286 -2.63 2.31 -9.88
CA GLY A 286 -3.24 1.00 -9.83
C GLY A 286 -4.74 1.12 -9.67
N THR A 287 -5.32 0.07 -9.12
CA THR A 287 -6.76 -0.05 -8.96
C THR A 287 -7.35 0.87 -7.89
N PHE A 288 -6.52 1.45 -7.02
CA PHE A 288 -6.95 2.44 -6.01
C PHE A 288 -7.53 3.72 -6.64
N VAL A 289 -6.98 4.17 -7.78
CA VAL A 289 -7.52 5.34 -8.52
C VAL A 289 -8.90 5.07 -9.11
N GLU A 290 -9.16 3.82 -9.52
CA GLU A 290 -10.41 3.39 -10.15
C GLU A 290 -11.52 3.12 -9.12
N GLY A 291 -11.18 2.36 -8.08
CA GLY A 291 -12.15 1.66 -7.23
C GLY A 291 -12.83 0.49 -7.96
N LYS A 292 -13.54 -0.37 -7.22
CA LYS A 292 -14.51 -1.31 -7.82
C LYS A 292 -15.76 -0.58 -8.30
N LEU A 293 -16.11 0.55 -7.68
CA LEU A 293 -17.21 1.42 -8.05
C LEU A 293 -16.72 2.86 -8.05
N LEU A 294 -17.17 3.68 -9.01
CA LEU A 294 -16.73 5.07 -9.16
C LEU A 294 -16.94 5.94 -7.91
N ARG A 295 -17.94 5.60 -7.08
CA ARG A 295 -18.17 6.29 -5.80
C ARG A 295 -17.03 6.13 -4.78
N ASN A 296 -16.20 5.10 -4.95
CA ASN A 296 -15.07 4.75 -4.11
C ASN A 296 -13.72 5.03 -4.79
N ALA A 297 -13.74 5.67 -5.96
CA ALA A 297 -12.52 6.09 -6.65
C ALA A 297 -11.80 7.21 -5.87
N PHE A 298 -10.48 7.24 -5.94
CA PHE A 298 -9.67 8.31 -5.35
C PHE A 298 -10.08 9.71 -5.87
N ARG A 299 -10.33 10.66 -4.96
CA ARG A 299 -10.71 12.04 -5.27
C ARG A 299 -9.68 13.02 -4.72
N TRP A 300 -8.75 13.49 -5.57
CA TRP A 300 -7.62 14.31 -5.14
C TRP A 300 -8.00 15.56 -4.32
N ARG A 301 -9.13 16.22 -4.64
CA ARG A 301 -9.61 17.38 -3.88
C ARG A 301 -10.00 17.04 -2.46
N GLU A 302 -10.44 15.82 -2.24
CA GLU A 302 -10.86 15.36 -0.92
C GLU A 302 -9.67 15.01 -0.03
N THR A 303 -8.47 14.95 -0.62
CA THR A 303 -7.23 14.56 0.06
C THR A 303 -6.26 15.74 0.28
N ILE A 304 -6.71 16.97 0.07
CA ILE A 304 -5.95 18.20 0.35
C ILE A 304 -6.62 19.04 1.43
N GLY A 305 -5.87 19.99 1.99
CA GLY A 305 -6.31 20.81 3.13
C GLY A 305 -6.10 20.10 4.48
N PRO A 306 -6.71 20.65 5.56
CA PRO A 306 -6.60 20.10 6.91
C PRO A 306 -7.02 18.63 6.96
N TRP A 307 -6.24 17.81 7.64
CA TRP A 307 -6.44 16.35 7.64
C TRP A 307 -7.73 15.94 8.37
N GLU A 308 -8.13 16.72 9.37
CA GLU A 308 -9.34 16.53 10.17
C GLU A 308 -10.63 16.78 9.37
N GLU A 309 -10.54 17.37 8.18
CA GLU A 309 -11.65 17.63 7.25
C GLU A 309 -11.67 16.70 6.03
N ARG A 310 -10.70 15.78 5.93
CA ARG A 310 -10.64 14.80 4.84
C ARG A 310 -11.59 13.64 5.15
N PRO A 311 -12.59 13.37 4.28
CA PRO A 311 -13.58 12.32 4.50
C PRO A 311 -12.98 10.92 4.52
N GLY A 312 -11.83 10.73 3.86
CA GLY A 312 -11.40 9.39 3.51
C GLY A 312 -12.36 8.73 2.53
N HIS A 313 -12.08 7.47 2.20
CA HIS A 313 -13.01 6.63 1.45
C HIS A 313 -12.74 5.16 1.69
N TYR A 314 -13.71 4.32 1.31
CA TYR A 314 -13.53 2.87 1.36
C TYR A 314 -12.81 2.39 0.11
N GLY A 315 -11.56 1.97 0.26
CA GLY A 315 -10.77 1.31 -0.78
C GLY A 315 -11.34 -0.08 -1.06
N ASP A 316 -12.43 -0.14 -1.82
CA ASP A 316 -13.21 -1.35 -2.03
C ASP A 316 -12.49 -2.42 -2.87
N VAL A 317 -11.40 -2.09 -3.55
CA VAL A 317 -10.51 -3.07 -4.18
C VAL A 317 -9.72 -3.85 -3.14
N TRP A 318 -9.11 -3.14 -2.19
CA TRP A 318 -8.20 -3.69 -1.17
C TRP A 318 -8.85 -3.95 0.20
N ASN A 319 -10.13 -3.60 0.34
CA ASN A 319 -11.01 -3.90 1.46
C ASN A 319 -10.63 -3.26 2.80
N TYR A 320 -10.17 -2.01 2.79
CA TYR A 320 -10.03 -1.22 4.00
C TYR A 320 -10.35 0.25 3.75
N TRP A 321 -10.62 0.96 4.85
CA TRP A 321 -10.85 2.40 4.84
C TRP A 321 -9.51 3.14 4.80
N THR A 322 -9.38 4.10 3.89
CA THR A 322 -8.30 5.09 3.88
C THR A 322 -8.84 6.38 4.47
N ASP A 323 -8.10 7.00 5.39
CA ASP A 323 -8.43 8.32 5.93
C ASP A 323 -7.96 9.47 5.02
N ASP A 324 -7.34 9.13 3.89
CA ASP A 324 -6.74 10.05 2.92
C ASP A 324 -5.78 11.07 3.56
N GLY A 325 -5.13 10.70 4.67
CA GLY A 325 -4.07 11.47 5.29
C GLY A 325 -2.82 11.57 4.41
N LEU A 326 -2.51 10.51 3.66
CA LEU A 326 -1.54 10.53 2.57
C LEU A 326 -2.26 10.86 1.26
N GLY A 327 -2.42 12.17 1.00
CA GLY A 327 -3.19 12.68 -0.12
C GLY A 327 -2.34 13.12 -1.31
N TYR A 328 -2.98 13.87 -2.23
CA TYR A 328 -2.34 14.35 -3.45
C TYR A 328 -1.13 15.25 -3.18
N TYR A 329 -1.25 16.15 -2.22
CA TYR A 329 -0.16 17.04 -1.81
C TYR A 329 1.00 16.25 -1.21
N GLU A 330 0.71 15.34 -0.29
CA GLU A 330 1.75 14.56 0.38
C GLU A 330 2.48 13.65 -0.62
N LEU A 331 1.79 13.06 -1.61
CA LEU A 331 2.44 12.23 -2.65
C LEU A 331 3.29 13.04 -3.63
N LEU A 332 2.90 14.28 -3.95
CA LEU A 332 3.76 15.22 -4.69
C LEU A 332 5.00 15.60 -3.87
N GLN A 333 4.83 15.86 -2.58
CA GLN A 333 5.93 16.14 -1.65
C GLN A 333 6.88 14.93 -1.53
N LEU A 334 6.34 13.71 -1.51
CA LEU A 334 7.11 12.47 -1.50
C LEU A 334 8.00 12.35 -2.75
N ALA A 335 7.44 12.61 -3.94
CA ALA A 335 8.22 12.60 -5.17
C ALA A 335 9.39 13.60 -5.11
N GLU A 336 9.14 14.82 -4.63
CA GLU A 336 10.17 15.85 -4.43
C GLU A 336 11.24 15.41 -3.41
N ASP A 337 10.81 14.84 -2.29
CA ASP A 337 11.72 14.35 -1.24
C ASP A 337 12.63 13.23 -1.74
N LEU A 338 12.11 12.34 -2.59
CA LEU A 338 12.87 11.26 -3.24
C LEU A 338 13.78 11.77 -4.38
N GLY A 339 13.66 13.04 -4.78
CA GLY A 339 14.32 13.57 -5.97
C GLY A 339 13.83 12.91 -7.27
N ALA A 340 12.58 12.46 -7.29
CA ALA A 340 11.93 11.72 -8.35
C ALA A 340 10.90 12.60 -9.08
N GLU A 341 10.72 12.38 -10.39
CA GLU A 341 9.67 13.06 -11.16
C GLU A 341 8.29 12.44 -10.83
N PRO A 342 7.28 13.24 -10.42
CA PRO A 342 5.94 12.70 -10.18
C PRO A 342 5.25 12.30 -11.50
N ILE A 343 4.57 11.16 -11.49
CA ILE A 343 3.65 10.72 -12.54
C ILE A 343 2.26 10.61 -11.93
N TRP A 344 1.40 11.57 -12.27
CA TRP A 344 0.06 11.67 -11.72
C TRP A 344 -0.92 10.77 -12.47
N VAL A 345 -1.43 9.73 -11.81
CA VAL A 345 -2.47 8.84 -12.30
C VAL A 345 -3.82 9.35 -11.79
N PHE A 346 -4.76 9.60 -12.70
CA PHE A 346 -6.09 10.10 -12.33
C PHE A 346 -7.21 9.24 -12.89
N ASN A 347 -8.36 9.25 -12.22
CA ASN A 347 -9.53 8.48 -12.64
C ASN A 347 -10.10 9.04 -13.96
N ALA A 348 -10.19 8.20 -14.98
CA ALA A 348 -10.66 8.57 -16.32
C ALA A 348 -12.21 8.54 -16.47
N GLY A 349 -12.96 8.63 -15.37
CA GLY A 349 -14.41 8.41 -15.36
C GLY A 349 -14.79 6.93 -15.48
N ILE A 350 -13.88 6.04 -15.07
CA ILE A 350 -14.03 4.58 -15.13
C ILE A 350 -13.60 3.98 -13.79
N SER A 351 -14.32 2.96 -13.37
CA SER A 351 -13.90 2.03 -12.31
C SER A 351 -13.85 0.61 -12.89
N ARG A 352 -13.55 -0.37 -12.03
CA ARG A 352 -13.59 -1.78 -12.47
C ARG A 352 -14.98 -2.28 -12.88
N ASN A 353 -16.07 -1.67 -12.40
CA ASN A 353 -17.43 -2.16 -12.68
C ASN A 353 -18.38 -1.11 -13.30
N ASP A 354 -18.03 0.17 -13.30
CA ASP A 354 -18.85 1.22 -13.90
C ASP A 354 -18.02 2.26 -14.66
N GLN A 355 -18.66 2.92 -15.61
CA GLN A 355 -18.06 3.95 -16.45
C GLN A 355 -19.10 5.04 -16.71
N VAL A 356 -18.67 6.30 -16.73
CA VAL A 356 -19.54 7.41 -17.11
C VAL A 356 -19.70 7.45 -18.63
N ASP A 357 -20.86 7.89 -19.11
CA ASP A 357 -21.01 8.15 -20.55
C ASP A 357 -20.04 9.27 -20.96
N THR A 358 -19.43 9.14 -22.14
CA THR A 358 -18.46 10.11 -22.65
C THR A 358 -19.04 11.54 -22.71
N THR A 359 -20.36 11.70 -22.92
CA THR A 359 -21.04 13.01 -22.90
C THR A 359 -21.04 13.68 -21.51
N ALA A 360 -20.95 12.90 -20.43
CA ALA A 360 -20.96 13.35 -19.04
C ALA A 360 -19.55 13.53 -18.44
N LEU A 361 -18.48 13.43 -19.24
CA LEU A 361 -17.10 13.47 -18.75
C LEU A 361 -16.56 14.87 -18.39
N ALA A 362 -17.26 15.94 -18.79
CA ALA A 362 -16.76 17.31 -18.61
C ALA A 362 -16.35 17.67 -17.16
N PRO A 363 -17.08 17.26 -16.10
CA PRO A 363 -16.66 17.48 -14.73
C PRO A 363 -15.33 16.80 -14.38
N PHE A 364 -15.07 15.58 -14.89
CA PHE A 364 -13.82 14.87 -14.66
C PHE A 364 -12.64 15.55 -15.37
N VAL A 365 -12.83 16.01 -16.60
CA VAL A 365 -11.82 16.78 -17.33
C VAL A 365 -11.45 18.06 -16.57
N LYS A 366 -12.45 18.80 -16.09
CA LYS A 366 -12.22 19.98 -15.24
C LYS A 366 -11.47 19.58 -13.95
N ASP A 367 -11.85 18.47 -13.34
CA ASP A 367 -11.23 17.98 -12.11
C ASP A 367 -9.73 17.75 -12.24
N VAL A 368 -9.33 17.16 -13.37
CA VAL A 368 -7.93 16.91 -13.69
C VAL A 368 -7.20 18.21 -14.01
N LEU A 369 -7.77 19.12 -14.80
CA LEU A 369 -7.13 20.41 -15.08
C LEU A 369 -6.90 21.23 -13.81
N ASP A 370 -7.83 21.18 -12.86
CA ASP A 370 -7.68 21.81 -11.55
C ASP A 370 -6.57 21.13 -10.72
N SER A 371 -6.40 19.80 -10.80
CA SER A 371 -5.27 19.10 -10.14
C SER A 371 -3.92 19.52 -10.74
N LEU A 372 -3.88 19.74 -12.05
CA LEU A 372 -2.70 20.27 -12.74
C LEU A 372 -2.43 21.72 -12.36
N GLU A 373 -3.48 22.55 -12.21
CA GLU A 373 -3.33 23.91 -11.69
C GLU A 373 -2.86 23.91 -10.22
N PHE A 374 -3.32 22.95 -9.39
CA PHE A 374 -2.79 22.77 -8.04
C PHE A 374 -1.29 22.50 -8.06
N ALA A 375 -0.80 21.62 -8.93
CA ALA A 375 0.61 21.27 -8.98
C ALA A 375 1.50 22.32 -9.68
N ARG A 376 1.02 22.90 -10.80
CA ARG A 376 1.80 23.72 -11.74
C ARG A 376 1.38 25.19 -11.79
N GLY A 377 0.23 25.55 -11.23
CA GLY A 377 -0.26 26.92 -11.20
C GLY A 377 0.62 27.83 -10.35
N SER A 378 0.62 29.12 -10.67
CA SER A 378 1.26 30.12 -9.81
C SER A 378 0.59 30.16 -8.44
N ALA A 379 1.30 30.57 -7.39
CA ALA A 379 0.72 30.73 -6.04
C ALA A 379 -0.46 31.74 -5.96
N LYS A 380 -0.75 32.48 -7.04
CA LYS A 380 -1.88 33.42 -7.15
C LYS A 380 -3.07 32.86 -7.93
N SER A 381 -2.91 31.69 -8.54
CA SER A 381 -4.00 31.04 -9.28
C SER A 381 -4.94 30.34 -8.30
N THR A 382 -6.09 29.86 -8.79
CA THR A 382 -7.14 29.29 -7.93
C THR A 382 -6.58 28.14 -7.10
N TRP A 383 -6.05 27.11 -7.76
CA TRP A 383 -5.53 25.93 -7.08
C TRP A 383 -4.07 26.06 -6.65
N GLY A 384 -3.27 26.87 -7.35
CA GLY A 384 -1.90 27.16 -6.90
C GLY A 384 -1.86 27.94 -5.57
N SER A 385 -2.88 28.76 -5.28
CA SER A 385 -3.01 29.41 -3.97
C SER A 385 -3.33 28.44 -2.83
N VAL A 386 -4.07 27.37 -3.11
CA VAL A 386 -4.35 26.30 -2.14
C VAL A 386 -3.05 25.56 -1.81
N ARG A 387 -2.26 25.17 -2.82
CA ARG A 387 -0.93 24.57 -2.63
C ARG A 387 -0.01 25.47 -1.79
N ALA A 388 0.04 26.76 -2.13
CA ALA A 388 0.83 27.73 -1.38
C ALA A 388 0.38 27.88 0.08
N ALA A 389 -0.94 27.91 0.33
CA ALA A 389 -1.50 27.96 1.69
C ALA A 389 -1.21 26.70 2.52
N MET A 390 -1.03 25.55 1.84
CA MET A 390 -0.58 24.30 2.47
C MET A 390 0.93 24.27 2.77
N GLY A 391 1.66 25.34 2.46
CA GLY A 391 3.08 25.50 2.81
C GLY A 391 4.07 25.31 1.66
N HIS A 392 3.59 25.09 0.42
CA HIS A 392 4.45 24.87 -0.76
C HIS A 392 4.11 25.85 -1.90
N PRO A 393 4.67 27.07 -1.87
CA PRO A 393 4.38 28.07 -2.90
C PRO A 393 5.01 27.75 -4.27
N GLU A 394 6.11 27.00 -4.30
CA GLU A 394 6.80 26.56 -5.51
C GLU A 394 5.94 25.59 -6.34
N GLN A 395 6.20 25.51 -7.64
CA GLN A 395 5.49 24.55 -8.50
C GLN A 395 6.15 23.18 -8.40
N PHE A 396 5.35 22.12 -8.37
CA PHE A 396 5.88 20.76 -8.52
C PHE A 396 6.34 20.52 -9.98
N PRO A 397 7.40 19.73 -10.20
CA PRO A 397 7.90 19.39 -11.53
C PRO A 397 7.05 18.30 -12.21
N LEU A 398 5.71 18.45 -12.22
CA LEU A 398 4.80 17.48 -12.83
C LEU A 398 4.85 17.54 -14.36
N LYS A 399 5.56 16.60 -14.97
CA LYS A 399 5.76 16.48 -16.43
C LYS A 399 4.97 15.35 -17.07
N TYR A 400 4.49 14.39 -16.28
CA TYR A 400 3.84 13.18 -16.76
C TYR A 400 2.49 12.98 -16.08
N VAL A 401 1.51 12.57 -16.87
CA VAL A 401 0.20 12.16 -16.37
C VAL A 401 -0.22 10.86 -17.03
N ALA A 402 -0.91 10.00 -16.30
CA ALA A 402 -1.54 8.79 -16.83
C ALA A 402 -3.06 8.91 -16.75
N VAL A 403 -3.70 8.66 -17.90
CA VAL A 403 -5.16 8.78 -18.05
C VAL A 403 -5.79 7.43 -17.73
N GLY A 404 -6.21 7.25 -16.48
CA GLY A 404 -6.79 5.99 -16.01
C GLY A 404 -5.77 4.96 -15.52
N ASN A 405 -6.28 3.76 -15.21
CA ASN A 405 -5.49 2.57 -14.91
C ASN A 405 -6.17 1.33 -15.51
N GLU A 406 -5.44 0.50 -16.27
CA GLU A 406 -5.97 -0.73 -16.89
C GLU A 406 -7.34 -0.56 -17.56
N ASP A 407 -7.57 0.61 -18.16
CA ASP A 407 -8.90 1.00 -18.66
C ASP A 407 -9.11 0.63 -20.13
N CYS A 408 -8.04 0.33 -20.86
CA CYS A 408 -8.11 -0.03 -22.26
C CYS A 408 -8.37 -1.53 -22.46
N ASP A 409 -9.58 -1.95 -22.05
CA ASP A 409 -10.10 -3.30 -22.22
C ASP A 409 -11.48 -3.25 -22.92
N ASN A 410 -11.85 -4.34 -23.59
CA ASN A 410 -13.13 -4.52 -24.27
C ASN A 410 -14.34 -4.39 -23.33
N THR A 411 -14.14 -4.55 -22.01
CA THR A 411 -15.18 -4.35 -20.99
C THR A 411 -15.43 -2.87 -20.68
N LYS A 412 -14.53 -1.96 -21.09
CA LYS A 412 -14.55 -0.52 -20.81
C LYS A 412 -14.57 0.30 -22.13
N PRO A 413 -15.63 0.16 -22.97
CA PRO A 413 -15.69 0.74 -24.31
C PRO A 413 -15.60 2.28 -24.37
N PHE A 414 -15.84 2.99 -23.26
CA PHE A 414 -15.74 4.45 -23.25
C PHE A 414 -14.32 4.99 -23.07
N TYR A 415 -13.34 4.14 -22.73
CA TYR A 415 -11.98 4.59 -22.44
C TYR A 415 -11.37 5.43 -23.57
N GLN A 416 -11.43 4.97 -24.82
CA GLN A 416 -10.84 5.70 -25.94
C GLN A 416 -11.47 7.09 -26.12
N GLY A 417 -12.80 7.18 -25.98
CA GLY A 417 -13.52 8.46 -26.02
C GLY A 417 -13.17 9.37 -24.84
N HIS A 418 -12.95 8.80 -23.65
CA HIS A 418 -12.52 9.54 -22.47
C HIS A 418 -11.10 10.06 -22.63
N TYR A 419 -10.18 9.18 -23.02
CA TYR A 419 -8.79 9.50 -23.30
C TYR A 419 -8.67 10.68 -24.25
N LEU A 420 -9.38 10.69 -25.38
CA LEU A 420 -9.32 11.80 -26.33
C LEU A 420 -9.79 13.13 -25.74
N LYS A 421 -10.79 13.13 -24.85
CA LYS A 421 -11.24 14.34 -24.17
C LYS A 421 -10.21 14.87 -23.18
N PHE A 422 -9.60 13.99 -22.38
CA PHE A 422 -8.51 14.37 -21.48
C PHE A 422 -7.28 14.83 -22.26
N TYR A 423 -6.86 14.07 -23.28
CA TYR A 423 -5.71 14.39 -24.13
C TYR A 423 -5.83 15.79 -24.74
N ASN A 424 -6.96 16.10 -25.37
CA ASN A 424 -7.16 17.41 -26.01
C ASN A 424 -7.13 18.54 -24.98
N ALA A 425 -7.85 18.39 -23.85
CA ALA A 425 -7.91 19.42 -22.82
C ALA A 425 -6.56 19.66 -22.13
N ILE A 426 -5.83 18.59 -21.81
CA ILE A 426 -4.50 18.68 -21.19
C ILE A 426 -3.50 19.26 -22.18
N ARG A 427 -3.50 18.81 -23.44
CA ARG A 427 -2.58 19.33 -24.45
C ARG A 427 -2.82 20.81 -24.76
N GLU A 428 -4.07 21.26 -24.73
CA GLU A 428 -4.42 22.67 -24.88
C GLU A 428 -3.91 23.52 -23.71
N ALA A 429 -4.11 23.07 -22.47
CA ALA A 429 -3.76 23.83 -21.27
C ALA A 429 -2.26 23.72 -20.89
N TYR A 430 -1.65 22.57 -21.11
CA TYR A 430 -0.30 22.18 -20.68
C TYR A 430 0.40 21.40 -21.80
N PRO A 431 0.80 22.06 -22.90
CA PRO A 431 1.36 21.37 -24.08
C PRO A 431 2.70 20.67 -23.80
N ASP A 432 3.40 21.02 -22.71
CA ASP A 432 4.65 20.40 -22.28
C ASP A 432 4.45 19.08 -21.51
N ILE A 433 3.27 18.83 -20.94
CA ILE A 433 2.97 17.58 -20.22
C ILE A 433 2.93 16.41 -21.20
N GLN A 434 3.62 15.34 -20.84
CA GLN A 434 3.61 14.06 -21.54
C GLN A 434 2.43 13.22 -21.03
N ILE A 435 1.61 12.71 -21.95
CA ILE A 435 0.36 12.01 -21.63
C ILE A 435 0.53 10.52 -21.90
N ILE A 436 0.24 9.71 -20.88
CA ILE A 436 0.34 8.24 -20.90
C ILE A 436 -1.07 7.66 -21.10
N SER A 437 -1.23 6.84 -22.15
CA SER A 437 -2.42 5.99 -22.39
C SER A 437 -2.24 4.62 -21.72
N ASN A 438 -3.30 4.01 -21.20
CA ASN A 438 -3.25 2.62 -20.71
C ASN A 438 -3.51 1.57 -21.79
N CYS A 439 -3.66 1.98 -23.06
CA CYS A 439 -3.73 1.02 -24.16
C CYS A 439 -2.34 0.47 -24.47
N ASP A 440 -2.16 -0.85 -24.37
CA ASP A 440 -0.88 -1.48 -24.72
C ASP A 440 -0.58 -1.37 -26.22
N GLY A 441 0.41 -0.54 -26.57
CA GLY A 441 0.93 -0.36 -27.93
C GLY A 441 2.07 -1.32 -28.31
N SER A 442 2.34 -2.36 -27.51
CA SER A 442 3.49 -3.25 -27.69
C SER A 442 3.37 -4.18 -28.89
N SER A 443 2.14 -4.54 -29.26
CA SER A 443 1.85 -5.54 -30.30
C SER A 443 1.23 -4.90 -31.54
N GLU A 444 0.38 -3.90 -31.37
CA GLU A 444 -0.31 -3.19 -32.45
C GLU A 444 -0.15 -1.67 -32.28
N PRO A 445 -0.07 -0.90 -33.38
CA PRO A 445 -0.07 0.55 -33.30
C PRO A 445 -1.34 1.10 -32.65
N LEU A 446 -1.19 2.08 -31.77
CA LEU A 446 -2.31 2.81 -31.20
C LEU A 446 -2.95 3.73 -32.26
N ASP A 447 -4.27 3.82 -32.24
CA ASP A 447 -5.10 4.55 -33.20
C ASP A 447 -5.45 5.99 -32.76
N HIS A 448 -4.85 6.44 -31.66
CA HIS A 448 -5.08 7.74 -31.03
C HIS A 448 -3.75 8.44 -30.70
N PRO A 449 -3.73 9.78 -30.59
CA PRO A 449 -2.50 10.51 -30.27
C PRO A 449 -2.05 10.24 -28.83
N VAL A 450 -0.77 9.97 -28.64
CA VAL A 450 -0.22 9.54 -27.36
C VAL A 450 1.29 9.77 -27.32
N ASP A 451 1.82 10.18 -26.16
CA ASP A 451 3.26 10.35 -25.97
C ASP A 451 3.91 9.05 -25.49
N LEU A 452 3.25 8.39 -24.53
CA LEU A 452 3.65 7.10 -24.00
C LEU A 452 2.45 6.17 -23.79
N TYR A 453 2.68 4.86 -23.84
CA TYR A 453 1.68 3.88 -23.48
C TYR A 453 2.13 3.02 -22.31
N ASP A 454 1.19 2.65 -21.46
CA ASP A 454 1.41 1.83 -20.27
C ASP A 454 1.41 0.34 -20.65
N PHE A 455 2.26 -0.44 -19.97
CA PHE A 455 2.37 -1.88 -20.13
C PHE A 455 2.53 -2.53 -18.76
N HIS A 456 1.63 -3.46 -18.47
CA HIS A 456 1.62 -4.23 -17.23
C HIS A 456 1.91 -5.70 -17.50
N ILE A 457 2.64 -6.35 -16.61
CA ILE A 457 2.80 -7.81 -16.67
C ILE A 457 2.98 -8.46 -15.29
N TYR A 458 2.08 -9.40 -15.00
CA TYR A 458 2.16 -10.27 -13.83
C TYR A 458 2.12 -11.72 -14.29
N THR A 459 3.19 -12.48 -14.07
CA THR A 459 3.33 -13.85 -14.60
C THR A 459 4.28 -14.70 -13.75
N ASN A 460 4.57 -15.94 -14.16
CA ASN A 460 5.56 -16.80 -13.50
C ASN A 460 7.00 -16.46 -13.91
N ALA A 461 8.00 -16.95 -13.17
CA ALA A 461 9.41 -16.60 -13.37
C ALA A 461 9.92 -16.99 -14.77
N ASN A 462 9.53 -18.17 -15.27
CA ASN A 462 9.97 -18.64 -16.57
C ASN A 462 9.45 -17.75 -17.72
N ASP A 463 8.17 -17.41 -17.71
CA ASP A 463 7.58 -16.54 -18.74
C ASP A 463 8.17 -15.13 -18.69
N LEU A 464 8.34 -14.53 -17.50
CA LEU A 464 8.94 -13.20 -17.40
C LEU A 464 10.39 -13.17 -17.88
N PHE A 465 11.20 -14.17 -17.49
CA PHE A 465 12.57 -14.32 -17.96
C PHE A 465 12.67 -14.38 -19.50
N LEU A 466 11.76 -15.14 -20.13
CA LEU A 466 11.71 -15.29 -21.59
C LEU A 466 11.25 -14.02 -22.32
N LYS A 467 10.63 -13.06 -21.62
CA LYS A 467 10.18 -11.78 -22.18
C LYS A 467 11.25 -10.68 -22.20
N LYS A 468 12.52 -10.98 -21.89
CA LYS A 468 13.64 -10.04 -22.07
C LYS A 468 13.69 -9.37 -23.46
N ASP A 469 13.18 -10.03 -24.51
CA ASP A 469 13.16 -9.48 -25.87
C ASP A 469 11.78 -8.91 -26.30
N LYS A 470 10.82 -8.74 -25.36
CA LYS A 470 9.41 -8.37 -25.63
C LYS A 470 9.27 -7.15 -26.54
N PHE A 471 10.09 -6.13 -26.34
CA PHE A 471 10.00 -4.86 -27.07
C PHE A 471 11.08 -4.72 -28.17
N SER A 472 11.82 -5.78 -28.47
CA SER A 472 12.89 -5.76 -29.49
C SER A 472 12.39 -5.40 -30.90
N ARG A 473 11.10 -5.66 -31.17
CA ARG A 473 10.44 -5.45 -32.47
C ARG A 473 9.49 -4.25 -32.50
N THR A 474 9.29 -3.55 -31.38
CA THR A 474 8.38 -2.40 -31.32
C THR A 474 8.93 -1.24 -32.18
N SER A 475 8.04 -0.38 -32.69
CA SER A 475 8.37 0.71 -33.62
C SER A 475 9.20 1.83 -32.97
N ARG A 476 10.42 2.07 -33.44
CA ARG A 476 11.34 3.08 -32.88
C ARG A 476 10.92 4.54 -33.09
N THR A 477 9.87 4.80 -33.87
CA THR A 477 9.34 6.14 -34.15
C THR A 477 7.94 6.36 -33.54
N GLY A 478 7.40 5.35 -32.86
CA GLY A 478 6.09 5.41 -32.22
C GLY A 478 6.11 6.02 -30.82
N PRO A 479 4.96 6.01 -30.11
CA PRO A 479 4.90 6.40 -28.71
C PRO A 479 5.80 5.52 -27.86
N LYS A 480 6.34 6.07 -26.77
CA LYS A 480 7.30 5.35 -25.92
C LYS A 480 6.56 4.39 -24.97
N VAL A 481 7.22 3.33 -24.53
CA VAL A 481 6.62 2.41 -23.55
C VAL A 481 6.91 2.86 -22.11
N PHE A 482 5.90 2.81 -21.26
CA PHE A 482 6.03 2.88 -19.81
C PHE A 482 5.68 1.50 -19.24
N VAL A 483 6.65 0.76 -18.72
CA VAL A 483 6.38 -0.52 -18.04
C VAL A 483 6.17 -0.19 -16.57
N SER A 484 4.94 0.20 -16.24
CA SER A 484 4.66 0.79 -14.93
C SER A 484 4.37 -0.23 -13.83
N GLU A 485 4.07 -1.47 -14.22
CA GLU A 485 3.79 -2.59 -13.33
C GLU A 485 4.40 -3.88 -13.90
N TYR A 486 5.33 -4.48 -13.16
CA TYR A 486 5.76 -5.85 -13.44
C TYR A 486 6.15 -6.57 -12.14
N ALA A 487 5.78 -7.85 -12.05
CA ALA A 487 6.33 -8.77 -11.05
C ALA A 487 6.14 -10.22 -11.46
N VAL A 488 6.98 -11.08 -10.90
CA VAL A 488 6.64 -12.49 -10.77
C VAL A 488 5.64 -12.64 -9.62
N THR A 489 4.44 -13.14 -9.91
CA THR A 489 3.34 -13.22 -8.92
C THR A 489 2.85 -14.63 -8.64
N ASP A 490 3.36 -15.63 -9.37
CA ASP A 490 3.04 -17.03 -9.08
C ASP A 490 3.50 -17.41 -7.66
N GLU A 491 2.60 -17.97 -6.85
CA GLU A 491 2.89 -18.28 -5.43
C GLU A 491 4.06 -19.26 -5.28
N GLY A 492 4.25 -20.18 -6.24
CA GLY A 492 5.33 -21.17 -6.22
C GLY A 492 6.70 -20.58 -6.53
N ASP A 493 6.73 -19.52 -7.35
CA ASP A 493 7.97 -18.84 -7.74
C ASP A 493 8.31 -17.68 -6.81
N ALA A 494 7.35 -16.81 -6.50
CA ALA A 494 7.60 -15.56 -5.77
C ALA A 494 7.50 -15.72 -4.24
N GLY A 495 6.46 -16.40 -3.74
CA GLY A 495 6.21 -16.53 -2.30
C GLY A 495 6.22 -15.18 -1.56
N LYS A 496 7.22 -14.96 -0.69
CA LYS A 496 7.44 -13.69 0.04
C LYS A 496 8.60 -12.86 -0.52
N GLY A 497 8.95 -13.09 -1.78
CA GLY A 497 10.21 -12.72 -2.40
C GLY A 497 11.15 -13.93 -2.48
N SER A 498 11.66 -14.20 -3.67
CA SER A 498 12.57 -15.32 -3.92
C SER A 498 13.68 -14.90 -4.88
N LEU A 499 14.83 -15.59 -4.79
CA LEU A 499 15.91 -15.39 -5.74
C LEU A 499 15.48 -15.71 -7.19
N LEU A 500 14.61 -16.71 -7.37
CA LEU A 500 14.12 -17.11 -8.69
C LEU A 500 13.32 -15.97 -9.35
N ALA A 501 12.37 -15.39 -8.60
CA ALA A 501 11.58 -14.25 -9.06
C ALA A 501 12.48 -13.06 -9.41
N SER A 502 13.40 -12.70 -8.50
CA SER A 502 14.32 -11.57 -8.72
C SER A 502 15.24 -11.78 -9.93
N LEU A 503 15.69 -13.00 -10.22
CA LEU A 503 16.50 -13.31 -11.40
C LEU A 503 15.69 -13.20 -12.70
N ALA A 504 14.43 -13.63 -12.69
CA ALA A 504 13.53 -13.48 -13.82
C ALA A 504 13.21 -12.02 -14.14
N GLU A 505 12.91 -11.23 -13.10
CA GLU A 505 12.70 -9.79 -13.21
C GLU A 505 13.97 -9.09 -13.71
N ALA A 506 15.14 -9.41 -13.15
CA ALA A 506 16.40 -8.86 -13.61
C ALA A 506 16.67 -9.14 -15.10
N ALA A 507 16.37 -10.36 -15.59
CA ALA A 507 16.50 -10.69 -17.00
C ALA A 507 15.57 -9.87 -17.89
N PHE A 508 14.32 -9.66 -17.45
CA PHE A 508 13.37 -8.77 -18.13
C PHE A 508 13.88 -7.32 -18.17
N LEU A 509 14.40 -6.81 -17.05
CA LEU A 509 14.94 -5.45 -16.94
C LEU A 509 16.20 -5.22 -17.79
N ILE A 510 17.09 -6.21 -17.90
CA ILE A 510 18.24 -6.13 -18.82
C ILE A 510 17.76 -5.93 -20.26
N GLY A 511 16.70 -6.66 -20.66
CA GLY A 511 16.04 -6.48 -21.94
C GLY A 511 15.56 -5.05 -22.20
N LEU A 512 14.98 -4.43 -21.17
CA LEU A 512 14.47 -3.06 -21.20
C LEU A 512 15.61 -2.03 -21.24
N GLU A 513 16.71 -2.28 -20.55
CA GLU A 513 17.89 -1.41 -20.59
C GLU A 513 18.55 -1.42 -21.98
N VAL A 514 18.66 -2.60 -22.63
CA VAL A 514 19.23 -2.74 -23.99
C VAL A 514 18.48 -1.89 -25.01
N ILE A 515 17.16 -1.77 -24.87
CA ILE A 515 16.33 -0.98 -25.79
C ILE A 515 16.17 0.48 -25.35
N SER A 516 16.40 0.81 -24.08
CA SER A 516 16.13 2.11 -23.42
C SER A 516 16.71 3.34 -24.14
N SER A 517 17.80 3.14 -24.85
CA SER A 517 18.39 4.15 -25.70
C SER A 517 17.55 4.67 -26.86
N THR A 518 16.55 3.90 -27.26
CA THR A 518 15.59 4.22 -28.32
C THR A 518 14.20 4.48 -27.77
N TRP A 519 14.00 4.22 -26.48
CA TRP A 519 12.72 4.13 -25.81
C TRP A 519 12.88 4.81 -24.44
N HIS A 520 12.14 5.87 -24.13
CA HIS A 520 12.05 6.23 -22.70
C HIS A 520 11.18 5.19 -22.03
N VAL A 521 11.80 4.06 -21.70
CA VAL A 521 11.25 3.08 -20.81
C VAL A 521 11.33 3.69 -19.43
N MET A 522 10.19 3.83 -18.77
CA MET A 522 10.11 4.05 -17.33
C MET A 522 9.74 2.68 -16.74
N LEU A 523 10.49 2.21 -15.74
CA LEU A 523 10.41 0.86 -15.17
C LEU A 523 10.11 0.92 -13.69
N HIS A 524 9.24 0.03 -13.23
CA HIS A 524 8.96 -0.12 -11.81
C HIS A 524 8.76 -1.57 -11.37
N SER A 525 9.43 -1.95 -10.27
CA SER A 525 9.21 -3.21 -9.55
C SER A 525 8.05 -3.09 -8.56
N SER A 526 6.90 -3.69 -8.87
CA SER A 526 5.69 -3.69 -8.02
C SER A 526 5.89 -4.41 -6.68
#